data_AF-A0A837HY40-F1
#
_entry.id   AF-A0A837HY40-F1
#
_cell.length_a   1.000
_cell.length_b   1.000
_cell.length_c   1.000
_cell.angle_alpha   90.00
_cell.angle_beta   90.00
_cell.angle_gamma   90.00
#
_symmetry.space_group_name_H-M   'P 1'
#
loop_
_entity.id
_entity.type
_entity.pdbx_description
1 polymer ?
#
loop_
_entity_poly.entity_id
_entity_poly.type
_entity_poly.pdbx_seq_one_letter_code
_entity_poly.pdbx_strand_id
1 'polypeptide(L)'
;MKKTNILVGALLTIFGLLAVTSMWNDSANYDERIHLPAGYAYVSQGDMRLNPEHPPLVKDLAGLPLLLMKINFSFQSWGWNTALTADSSRTPVWQTDVGFGNDLLYYSGNDAQNMMRYGKIPMILIGILLGFYIFKFAKELWGNLAGIIALSFYSFSPTVLAHTRFVTTDVAAGAAFFIGFYYLYRWLKIPSRKNLLIFGIVLGIGFLTKFSTFLLVPIFGFIILVWVLLNGQWKKYIGGFILALIIAYLAVGAIYAFHVWDYPAQ
;
A
#
# COMPACT_ATOMS: atom_id res chain seq x y z
N MET A 1 2.23 12.48 -29.58
CA MET A 1 2.45 12.59 -28.11
C MET A 1 1.32 13.33 -27.38
N LYS A 2 0.92 14.55 -27.78
CA LYS A 2 -0.19 15.28 -27.12
C LYS A 2 -1.50 14.47 -27.01
N LYS A 3 -1.97 13.87 -28.12
CA LYS A 3 -3.20 13.03 -28.12
C LYS A 3 -3.13 11.85 -27.14
N THR A 4 -1.99 11.14 -27.09
CA THR A 4 -1.77 10.02 -26.16
C THR A 4 -1.86 10.46 -24.71
N ASN A 5 -1.21 11.57 -24.34
CA ASN A 5 -1.22 12.06 -22.97
C ASN A 5 -2.64 12.48 -22.53
N ILE A 6 -3.41 13.10 -23.43
CA ILE A 6 -4.81 13.46 -23.18
C ILE A 6 -5.65 12.20 -22.90
N LEU A 7 -5.52 11.16 -23.74
CA LEU A 7 -6.26 9.90 -23.54
C LEU A 7 -5.89 9.20 -22.23
N VAL A 8 -4.61 9.18 -21.88
CA VAL A 8 -4.14 8.60 -20.60
C VAL A 8 -4.70 9.37 -19.41
N GLY A 9 -4.65 10.71 -19.47
CA GLY A 9 -5.25 11.57 -18.46
C GLY A 9 -6.75 11.29 -18.30
N ALA A 10 -7.48 11.25 -19.41
CA ALA A 10 -8.90 10.94 -19.42
C ALA A 10 -9.21 9.56 -18.81
N LEU A 11 -8.48 8.51 -19.19
CA LEU A 11 -8.70 7.14 -18.66
C LEU A 11 -8.39 7.03 -17.16
N LEU A 12 -7.34 7.69 -16.68
CA LEU A 12 -7.01 7.73 -15.25
C LEU A 12 -8.04 8.55 -14.46
N THR A 13 -8.52 9.67 -15.01
CA THR A 13 -9.60 10.45 -14.42
C THR A 13 -10.89 9.64 -14.36
N ILE A 14 -11.28 8.95 -15.44
CA ILE A 14 -12.47 8.09 -15.46
C ILE A 14 -12.34 6.98 -14.41
N PHE A 15 -11.19 6.31 -14.32
CA PHE A 15 -10.95 5.30 -13.29
C PHE A 15 -11.12 5.86 -11.88
N GLY A 16 -10.50 7.02 -11.60
CA GLY A 16 -10.63 7.69 -10.31
C GLY A 16 -12.08 8.07 -9.99
N LEU A 17 -12.80 8.64 -10.97
CA LEU A 17 -14.20 8.99 -10.80
C LEU A 17 -15.06 7.76 -10.52
N LEU A 18 -14.89 6.67 -11.28
CA LEU A 18 -15.62 5.42 -11.07
C LEU A 18 -15.36 4.85 -9.65
N ALA A 19 -14.11 4.85 -9.20
CA ALA A 19 -13.74 4.39 -7.86
C ALA A 19 -14.38 5.25 -6.76
N VAL A 20 -14.33 6.59 -6.91
CA VAL A 20 -14.94 7.53 -5.95
C VAL A 20 -16.46 7.39 -5.91
N THR A 21 -17.13 7.35 -7.07
CA THR A 21 -18.59 7.23 -7.12
C THR A 21 -19.07 5.89 -6.58
N SER A 22 -18.30 4.81 -6.80
CA SER A 22 -18.62 3.48 -6.30
C SER A 22 -18.52 3.39 -4.78
N MET A 23 -17.58 4.11 -4.15
CA MET A 23 -17.44 4.10 -2.68
C MET A 23 -18.32 5.11 -1.95
N TRP A 24 -18.92 6.10 -2.64
CA TRP A 24 -19.45 7.31 -2.01
C TRP A 24 -20.52 7.06 -0.94
N ASN A 25 -21.37 6.05 -1.15
CA ASN A 25 -22.45 5.67 -0.24
C ASN A 25 -22.32 4.21 0.23
N ASP A 26 -21.13 3.63 0.12
CA ASP A 26 -20.90 2.25 0.54
C ASP A 26 -20.52 2.18 2.03
N SER A 27 -20.93 1.09 2.68
CA SER A 27 -20.57 0.80 4.07
C SER A 27 -19.13 0.28 4.19
N ALA A 28 -18.58 0.32 5.39
CA ALA A 28 -17.29 -0.30 5.69
C ALA A 28 -17.40 -1.83 5.61
N ASN A 29 -16.46 -2.48 4.92
CA ASN A 29 -16.33 -3.93 4.99
C ASN A 29 -15.66 -4.36 6.32
N TYR A 30 -15.45 -5.68 6.49
CA TYR A 30 -14.86 -6.21 7.72
C TYR A 30 -13.46 -5.64 8.01
N ASP A 31 -12.55 -5.68 7.04
CA ASP A 31 -11.17 -5.22 7.17
C ASP A 31 -11.09 -3.72 7.36
N GLU A 32 -11.96 -2.95 6.70
CA GLU A 32 -11.96 -1.49 6.78
C GLU A 32 -12.32 -0.96 8.16
N ARG A 33 -13.17 -1.69 8.89
CA ARG A 33 -13.48 -1.39 10.29
C ARG A 33 -12.30 -1.63 11.22
N ILE A 34 -11.26 -2.33 10.78
CA ILE A 34 -10.06 -2.60 11.56
C ILE A 34 -8.91 -1.70 11.08
N HIS A 35 -8.62 -1.71 9.78
CA HIS A 35 -7.47 -1.03 9.19
C HIS A 35 -7.52 0.49 9.31
N LEU A 36 -8.68 1.10 9.05
CA LEU A 36 -8.79 2.57 9.12
C LEU A 36 -8.67 3.08 10.57
N PRO A 37 -9.38 2.51 11.56
CA PRO A 37 -9.18 2.87 12.97
C PRO A 37 -7.77 2.60 13.49
N ALA A 38 -7.17 1.47 13.15
CA ALA A 38 -5.78 1.18 13.50
C ALA A 38 -4.84 2.23 12.89
N GLY A 39 -4.99 2.52 11.60
CA GLY A 39 -4.21 3.55 10.91
C GLY A 39 -4.31 4.93 11.54
N TYR A 40 -5.52 5.34 11.96
CA TYR A 40 -5.70 6.59 12.71
C TYR A 40 -4.96 6.58 14.05
N ALA A 41 -5.01 5.47 14.80
CA ALA A 41 -4.25 5.34 16.04
C ALA A 41 -2.73 5.41 15.80
N TYR A 42 -2.23 4.76 14.74
CA TYR A 42 -0.81 4.75 14.40
C TYR A 42 -0.30 6.17 14.16
N VAL A 43 -1.00 6.95 13.33
CA VAL A 43 -0.54 8.30 12.95
C VAL A 43 -0.85 9.38 13.98
N SER A 44 -1.86 9.18 14.85
CA SER A 44 -2.23 10.15 15.88
C SER A 44 -1.52 9.92 17.21
N GLN A 45 -1.23 8.67 17.56
CA GLN A 45 -0.61 8.29 18.84
C GLN A 45 0.83 7.77 18.69
N GLY A 46 1.29 7.47 17.47
CA GLY A 46 2.57 6.80 17.26
C GLY A 46 2.59 5.35 17.77
N ASP A 47 1.42 4.71 17.89
CA ASP A 47 1.27 3.41 18.54
C ASP A 47 0.67 2.37 17.60
N MET A 48 1.43 1.32 17.32
CA MET A 48 1.13 0.30 16.32
C MET A 48 0.54 -1.00 16.91
N ARG A 49 0.06 -0.98 18.17
CA ARG A 49 -0.41 -2.18 18.87
C ARG A 49 -1.69 -2.80 18.29
N LEU A 50 -2.54 -1.98 17.69
CA LEU A 50 -3.81 -2.43 17.11
C LEU A 50 -3.53 -3.09 15.77
N ASN A 51 -4.06 -4.28 15.53
CA ASN A 51 -3.90 -5.00 14.27
C ASN A 51 -2.45 -5.04 13.69
N PRO A 52 -1.42 -5.55 14.39
CA PRO A 52 -0.03 -5.51 13.91
C PRO A 52 0.28 -6.54 12.81
N GLU A 53 -0.71 -7.30 12.32
CA GLU A 53 -0.53 -8.41 11.35
C GLU A 53 0.05 -7.99 10.01
N HIS A 54 -0.20 -6.74 9.61
CA HIS A 54 0.30 -6.18 8.36
C HIS A 54 1.14 -4.93 8.65
N PRO A 55 2.24 -4.74 7.89
CA PRO A 55 3.07 -3.54 7.98
C PRO A 55 2.26 -2.24 7.82
N PRO A 56 2.75 -1.12 8.39
CA PRO A 56 1.89 0.00 8.74
C PRO A 56 1.49 0.90 7.57
N LEU A 57 2.28 1.00 6.50
CA LEU A 57 2.19 2.10 5.54
C LEU A 57 0.80 2.29 4.93
N VAL A 58 0.11 1.21 4.59
CA VAL A 58 -1.25 1.31 4.01
C VAL A 58 -2.24 1.89 5.01
N LYS A 59 -2.13 1.47 6.27
CA LYS A 59 -2.98 1.95 7.37
C LYS A 59 -2.63 3.39 7.70
N ASP A 60 -1.35 3.73 7.78
CA ASP A 60 -0.87 5.10 8.00
C ASP A 60 -1.45 6.03 6.94
N LEU A 61 -1.30 5.68 5.67
CA LEU A 61 -1.83 6.48 4.56
C LEU A 61 -3.34 6.69 4.70
N ALA A 62 -4.11 5.65 5.05
CA ALA A 62 -5.54 5.75 5.27
C ALA A 62 -5.91 6.58 6.52
N GLY A 63 -5.08 6.58 7.56
CA GLY A 63 -5.27 7.36 8.78
C GLY A 63 -4.92 8.85 8.64
N LEU A 64 -3.97 9.21 7.77
CA LEU A 64 -3.50 10.60 7.60
C LEU A 64 -4.63 11.61 7.32
N PRO A 65 -5.61 11.34 6.41
CA PRO A 65 -6.73 12.25 6.19
C PRO A 65 -7.58 12.51 7.44
N LEU A 66 -7.67 11.54 8.36
CA LEU A 66 -8.49 11.68 9.58
C LEU A 66 -7.86 12.65 10.59
N LEU A 67 -6.55 12.93 10.51
CA LEU A 67 -5.90 13.96 11.33
C LEU A 67 -6.44 15.37 11.07
N LEU A 68 -7.07 15.59 9.92
CA LEU A 68 -7.72 16.86 9.56
C LEU A 68 -9.19 16.93 10.02
N MET A 69 -9.71 15.85 10.60
CA MET A 69 -11.09 15.73 11.05
C MET A 69 -11.17 15.93 12.57
N LYS A 70 -12.29 16.45 13.05
CA LYS A 70 -12.60 16.47 14.49
C LYS A 70 -13.14 15.10 14.89
N ILE A 71 -12.23 14.19 15.27
CA ILE A 71 -12.59 12.85 15.74
C ILE A 71 -12.80 12.89 17.25
N ASN A 72 -13.99 12.49 17.69
CA ASN A 72 -14.33 12.30 19.09
C ASN A 72 -13.97 10.87 19.50
N PHE A 73 -12.89 10.69 20.25
CA PHE A 73 -12.53 9.37 20.75
C PHE A 73 -11.63 9.45 21.98
N SER A 74 -11.99 8.74 23.04
CA SER A 74 -11.10 8.51 24.17
C SER A 74 -10.27 7.27 23.91
N PHE A 75 -8.94 7.40 23.83
CA PHE A 75 -7.97 6.29 23.84
C PHE A 75 -7.87 5.61 25.23
N GLN A 76 -9.01 5.48 25.91
CA GLN A 76 -9.24 4.74 27.14
C GLN A 76 -10.39 3.73 26.94
N SER A 77 -10.82 3.53 25.68
CA SER A 77 -11.88 2.58 25.34
C SER A 77 -11.48 1.15 25.69
N TRP A 78 -12.49 0.30 25.84
CA TRP A 78 -12.27 -1.11 26.12
C TRP A 78 -11.35 -1.77 25.08
N GLY A 79 -11.54 -1.51 23.78
CA GLY A 79 -10.69 -2.07 22.74
C GLY A 79 -9.23 -1.62 22.81
N TRP A 80 -8.97 -0.37 23.23
CA TRP A 80 -7.61 0.17 23.37
C TRP A 80 -6.85 -0.44 24.55
N ASN A 81 -7.52 -0.52 25.71
CA ASN A 81 -6.90 -1.03 26.94
C ASN A 81 -6.81 -2.55 26.94
N THR A 82 -7.78 -3.25 26.35
CA THR A 82 -7.79 -4.72 26.31
C THR A 82 -6.68 -5.27 25.43
N ALA A 83 -6.26 -4.56 24.38
CA ALA A 83 -5.10 -4.95 23.57
C ALA A 83 -3.79 -5.05 24.39
N LEU A 84 -3.69 -4.34 25.53
CA LEU A 84 -2.54 -4.44 26.45
C LEU A 84 -2.66 -5.56 27.49
N THR A 85 -3.88 -5.93 27.88
CA THR A 85 -4.14 -6.78 29.05
C THR A 85 -4.77 -8.12 28.71
N ALA A 86 -5.15 -8.36 27.46
CA ALA A 86 -5.79 -9.59 27.03
C ALA A 86 -4.80 -10.76 27.02
N ASP A 87 -5.13 -11.79 27.79
CA ASP A 87 -4.63 -13.14 27.55
C ASP A 87 -5.16 -13.60 26.18
N SER A 88 -4.26 -13.73 25.21
CA SER A 88 -4.55 -14.14 23.83
C SER A 88 -5.27 -15.49 23.73
N SER A 89 -5.25 -16.29 24.81
CA SER A 89 -5.98 -17.56 24.90
C SER A 89 -7.47 -17.41 25.22
N ARG A 90 -7.91 -16.27 25.76
CA ARG A 90 -9.30 -16.01 26.18
C ARG A 90 -10.04 -15.00 25.33
N THR A 91 -9.34 -13.99 24.81
CA THR A 91 -9.92 -12.99 23.90
C THR A 91 -9.03 -12.89 22.66
N PRO A 92 -9.49 -13.41 21.50
CA PRO A 92 -8.72 -13.29 20.27
C PRO A 92 -8.48 -11.82 19.90
N VAL A 93 -7.26 -11.48 19.47
CA VAL A 93 -6.83 -10.11 19.12
C VAL A 93 -7.74 -9.43 18.08
N TRP A 94 -8.30 -10.21 17.16
CA TRP A 94 -9.25 -9.66 16.18
C TRP A 94 -10.55 -9.13 16.82
N GLN A 95 -10.98 -9.65 17.98
CA GLN A 95 -12.16 -9.14 18.69
C GLN A 95 -11.89 -7.76 19.30
N THR A 96 -10.69 -7.54 19.84
CA THR A 96 -10.30 -6.25 20.41
C THR A 96 -10.15 -5.20 19.33
N ASP A 97 -9.57 -5.56 18.18
CA ASP A 97 -9.43 -4.68 17.01
C ASP A 97 -10.78 -4.25 16.45
N VAL A 98 -11.72 -5.20 16.28
CA VAL A 98 -13.08 -4.91 15.82
C VAL A 98 -13.86 -4.08 16.85
N GLY A 99 -13.69 -4.37 18.14
CA GLY A 99 -14.30 -3.60 19.22
C GLY A 99 -13.84 -2.14 19.18
N PHE A 100 -12.52 -1.92 19.14
CA PHE A 100 -11.94 -0.58 19.00
C PHE A 100 -12.46 0.14 17.76
N GLY A 101 -12.47 -0.55 16.62
CA GLY A 101 -12.92 0.02 15.36
C GLY A 101 -14.39 0.46 15.38
N ASN A 102 -15.27 -0.35 15.98
CA ASN A 102 -16.68 -0.01 16.12
C ASN A 102 -16.89 1.14 17.11
N ASP A 103 -16.15 1.18 18.22
CA ASP A 103 -16.21 2.28 19.18
C ASP A 103 -15.82 3.60 18.51
N LEU A 104 -14.71 3.61 17.77
CA LEU A 104 -14.22 4.79 17.05
C LEU A 104 -15.20 5.23 15.97
N LEU A 105 -15.64 4.31 15.11
CA LEU A 105 -16.44 4.68 13.94
C LEU A 105 -17.89 4.99 14.32
N TYR A 106 -18.52 4.13 15.13
CA TYR A 106 -19.98 4.10 15.25
C TYR A 106 -20.51 4.50 16.63
N TYR A 107 -19.76 4.27 17.72
CA TYR A 107 -20.28 4.50 19.08
C TYR A 107 -19.77 5.78 19.76
N SER A 108 -18.83 6.50 19.14
CA SER A 108 -18.30 7.77 19.69
C SER A 108 -18.92 9.04 19.07
N GLY A 109 -19.99 8.89 18.30
CA GLY A 109 -20.68 10.00 17.63
C GLY A 109 -19.92 10.61 16.44
N ASN A 110 -18.95 9.86 15.89
CA ASN A 110 -18.21 10.27 14.71
C ASN A 110 -19.01 10.05 13.42
N ASP A 111 -18.67 10.82 12.39
CA ASP A 111 -19.16 10.60 11.03
C ASP A 111 -18.35 9.49 10.34
N ALA A 112 -18.71 8.24 10.64
CA ALA A 112 -18.07 7.07 10.06
C ALA A 112 -18.03 7.09 8.53
N GLN A 113 -19.06 7.66 7.89
CA GLN A 113 -19.16 7.69 6.44
C GLN A 113 -18.11 8.62 5.84
N ASN A 114 -17.96 9.83 6.38
CA ASN A 114 -16.92 10.75 5.92
C ASN A 114 -15.52 10.26 6.28
N MET A 115 -15.31 9.68 7.47
CA MET A 115 -14.03 9.04 7.81
C MET A 115 -13.64 7.99 6.77
N MET A 116 -14.59 7.13 6.38
CA MET A 116 -14.36 6.10 5.38
C MET A 116 -14.06 6.70 3.99
N ARG A 117 -14.82 7.71 3.56
CA ARG A 117 -14.59 8.41 2.29
C ARG A 117 -13.17 8.95 2.19
N TYR A 118 -12.71 9.67 3.22
CA TYR A 118 -11.38 10.27 3.22
C TYR A 118 -10.27 9.23 3.36
N GLY A 119 -10.47 8.22 4.22
CA GLY A 119 -9.51 7.12 4.39
C GLY A 119 -9.29 6.27 3.13
N LYS A 120 -10.27 6.23 2.22
CA LYS A 120 -10.18 5.52 0.93
C LYS A 120 -9.44 6.30 -0.17
N ILE A 121 -9.31 7.63 -0.06
CA ILE A 121 -8.66 8.47 -1.09
C ILE A 121 -7.23 8.01 -1.40
N PRO A 122 -6.35 7.74 -0.40
CA PRO A 122 -5.01 7.26 -0.65
C PRO A 122 -4.97 5.95 -1.45
N MET A 123 -5.93 5.04 -1.23
CA MET A 123 -6.01 3.76 -1.96
C MET A 123 -6.33 3.98 -3.44
N ILE A 124 -7.22 4.94 -3.73
CA ILE A 124 -7.55 5.34 -5.10
C ILE A 124 -6.34 5.98 -5.79
N LEU A 125 -5.59 6.84 -5.09
CA LEU A 125 -4.36 7.45 -5.63
C LEU A 125 -3.31 6.39 -5.97
N ILE A 126 -3.16 5.36 -5.14
CA ILE A 126 -2.28 4.21 -5.40
C ILE A 126 -2.77 3.44 -6.63
N GLY A 127 -4.07 3.21 -6.79
CA GLY A 127 -4.64 2.58 -7.98
C GLY A 127 -4.37 3.40 -9.26
N ILE A 128 -4.56 4.71 -9.20
CA ILE A 128 -4.23 5.61 -10.33
C ILE A 128 -2.75 5.51 -10.68
N LEU A 129 -1.87 5.50 -9.68
CA LEU A 129 -0.42 5.34 -9.87
C LEU A 129 -0.09 4.00 -10.54
N LEU A 130 -0.71 2.91 -10.10
CA LEU A 130 -0.56 1.59 -10.72
C LEU A 130 -1.02 1.60 -12.18
N GLY A 131 -2.20 2.15 -12.48
CA GLY A 131 -2.69 2.30 -13.84
C GLY A 131 -1.72 3.09 -14.73
N PHE A 132 -1.14 4.18 -14.22
CA PHE A 132 -0.11 4.94 -14.92
C PHE A 132 1.13 4.08 -15.23
N TYR A 133 1.61 3.27 -14.27
CA TYR A 133 2.75 2.39 -14.51
C TYR A 133 2.43 1.25 -15.48
N ILE A 134 1.21 0.72 -15.49
CA ILE A 134 0.75 -0.25 -16.49
C ILE A 134 0.84 0.37 -17.90
N PHE A 135 0.28 1.57 -18.09
CA PHE A 135 0.43 2.32 -19.33
C PHE A 135 1.90 2.52 -19.71
N LYS A 136 2.70 3.03 -18.77
CA LYS A 136 4.10 3.37 -18.98
C LYS A 136 4.90 2.16 -19.44
N PHE A 137 4.70 1.01 -18.79
CA PHE A 137 5.43 -0.20 -19.12
C PHE A 137 4.99 -0.80 -20.45
N ALA A 138 3.69 -0.94 -20.69
CA ALA A 138 3.17 -1.45 -21.97
C ALA A 138 3.58 -0.54 -23.16
N LYS A 139 3.60 0.77 -22.96
CA LYS A 139 4.11 1.73 -23.94
C LYS A 139 5.60 1.53 -24.24
N GLU A 140 6.41 1.27 -23.22
CA GLU A 140 7.85 1.04 -23.39
C GLU A 140 8.14 -0.23 -24.20
N LEU A 141 7.30 -1.26 -24.05
CA LEU A 141 7.47 -2.54 -24.75
C LEU A 141 6.93 -2.52 -26.19
N TRP A 142 5.75 -1.92 -26.41
CA TRP A 142 5.01 -2.07 -27.68
C TRP A 142 4.43 -0.76 -28.23
N GLY A 143 4.84 0.39 -27.69
CA GLY A 143 4.43 1.70 -28.18
C GLY A 143 3.08 2.20 -27.65
N ASN A 144 2.68 3.38 -28.10
CA ASN A 144 1.58 4.15 -27.48
C ASN A 144 0.23 3.42 -27.50
N LEU A 145 -0.10 2.71 -28.58
CA LEU A 145 -1.38 2.04 -28.72
C LEU A 145 -1.53 0.90 -27.69
N ALA A 146 -0.51 0.07 -27.53
CA ALA A 146 -0.49 -1.00 -26.54
C ALA A 146 -0.63 -0.46 -25.12
N GLY A 147 0.05 0.66 -24.81
CA GLY A 147 -0.12 1.36 -23.53
C GLY A 147 -1.57 1.79 -23.28
N ILE A 148 -2.21 2.43 -24.27
CA ILE A 148 -3.60 2.89 -24.15
C ILE A 148 -4.56 1.71 -23.98
N ILE A 149 -4.39 0.63 -24.74
CA ILE A 149 -5.23 -0.58 -24.64
C ILE A 149 -5.08 -1.22 -23.25
N ALA A 150 -3.84 -1.39 -22.77
CA ALA A 150 -3.58 -1.95 -21.45
C ALA A 150 -4.20 -1.11 -20.33
N LEU A 151 -4.06 0.22 -20.41
CA LEU A 151 -4.69 1.14 -19.46
C LEU A 151 -6.23 1.08 -19.56
N SER A 152 -6.79 0.94 -20.76
CA SER A 152 -8.24 0.82 -20.93
C SER A 152 -8.77 -0.43 -20.24
N PHE A 153 -8.12 -1.59 -20.43
CA PHE A 153 -8.50 -2.82 -19.71
C PHE A 153 -8.35 -2.70 -18.20
N TYR A 154 -7.32 -2.00 -17.72
CA TYR A 154 -7.15 -1.72 -16.30
C TYR A 154 -8.27 -0.81 -15.76
N SER A 155 -8.51 0.33 -16.42
CA SER A 155 -9.46 1.36 -15.99
C SER A 155 -10.91 0.87 -15.96
N PHE A 156 -11.27 -0.08 -16.82
CA PHE A 156 -12.61 -0.66 -16.89
C PHE A 156 -12.71 -2.07 -16.29
N SER A 157 -11.67 -2.54 -15.59
CA SER A 157 -11.71 -3.85 -14.94
C SER A 157 -12.59 -3.79 -13.68
N PRO A 158 -13.66 -4.60 -13.60
CA PRO A 158 -14.53 -4.63 -12.42
C PRO A 158 -13.77 -5.09 -11.17
N THR A 159 -12.84 -6.04 -11.31
CA THR A 159 -12.02 -6.52 -10.19
C THR A 159 -11.12 -5.41 -9.65
N VAL A 160 -10.44 -4.67 -10.54
CA VAL A 160 -9.55 -3.57 -10.10
C VAL A 160 -10.36 -2.47 -9.42
N LEU A 161 -11.48 -2.05 -10.01
CA LEU A 161 -12.36 -1.03 -9.44
C LEU A 161 -12.94 -1.46 -8.09
N ALA A 162 -13.31 -2.74 -7.95
CA ALA A 162 -13.83 -3.27 -6.69
C ALA A 162 -12.79 -3.21 -5.57
N HIS A 163 -11.55 -3.63 -5.83
CA HIS A 163 -10.53 -3.70 -4.77
C HIS A 163 -9.82 -2.36 -4.50
N THR A 164 -9.67 -1.47 -5.49
CA THR A 164 -8.92 -0.20 -5.35
C THR A 164 -9.53 0.77 -4.34
N ARG A 165 -10.84 0.69 -4.15
CA ARG A 165 -11.58 1.62 -3.31
C ARG A 165 -11.63 1.22 -1.83
N PHE A 166 -11.05 0.07 -1.45
CA PHE A 166 -11.10 -0.38 -0.06
C PHE A 166 -9.82 -0.04 0.69
N VAL A 167 -9.94 0.21 1.99
CA VAL A 167 -8.79 0.32 2.92
C VAL A 167 -8.26 -1.07 3.24
N THR A 168 -7.69 -1.72 2.22
CA THR A 168 -7.01 -3.02 2.32
C THR A 168 -5.59 -2.93 1.76
N THR A 169 -4.78 -3.94 2.03
CA THR A 169 -3.36 -3.94 1.69
C THR A 169 -3.07 -4.42 0.26
N ASP A 170 -4.04 -5.02 -0.42
CA ASP A 170 -3.83 -5.74 -1.69
C ASP A 170 -3.43 -4.84 -2.85
N VAL A 171 -4.11 -3.69 -3.01
CA VAL A 171 -3.83 -2.80 -4.15
C VAL A 171 -2.48 -2.12 -4.01
N ALA A 172 -2.09 -1.75 -2.80
CA ALA A 172 -0.76 -1.23 -2.52
C ALA A 172 0.33 -2.29 -2.72
N ALA A 173 0.10 -3.52 -2.26
CA ALA A 173 1.02 -4.63 -2.49
C ALA A 173 1.16 -4.95 -3.99
N GLY A 174 0.05 -4.98 -4.73
CA GLY A 174 0.04 -5.17 -6.17
C GLY A 174 0.76 -4.03 -6.92
N ALA A 175 0.57 -2.79 -6.49
CA ALA A 175 1.29 -1.64 -7.04
C ALA A 175 2.79 -1.74 -6.79
N ALA A 176 3.22 -2.05 -5.57
CA ALA A 176 4.63 -2.21 -5.24
C ALA A 176 5.26 -3.40 -5.99
N PHE A 177 4.56 -4.52 -6.13
CA PHE A 177 4.98 -5.65 -6.97
C PHE A 177 5.23 -5.19 -8.41
N PHE A 178 4.23 -4.57 -9.05
CA PHE A 178 4.30 -4.22 -10.47
C PHE A 178 5.34 -3.14 -10.75
N ILE A 179 5.38 -2.08 -9.92
CA ILE A 179 6.34 -0.98 -10.06
C ILE A 179 7.75 -1.48 -9.74
N GLY A 180 7.90 -2.34 -8.73
CA GLY A 180 9.16 -3.00 -8.39
C GLY A 180 9.67 -3.83 -9.56
N PHE A 181 8.81 -4.66 -10.16
CA PHE A 181 9.14 -5.41 -11.36
C PHE A 181 9.52 -4.50 -12.54
N TYR A 182 8.80 -3.41 -12.75
CA TYR A 182 9.13 -2.43 -13.80
C TYR A 182 10.55 -1.88 -13.64
N TYR A 183 10.95 -1.45 -12.44
CA TYR A 183 12.30 -0.93 -12.21
C TYR A 183 13.37 -2.02 -12.20
N LEU A 184 13.03 -3.24 -11.76
CA LEU A 184 13.90 -4.40 -11.92
C LEU A 184 14.18 -4.65 -13.41
N TYR A 185 13.13 -4.78 -14.22
CA TYR A 185 13.24 -4.95 -15.68
C TYR A 185 14.12 -3.86 -16.31
N ARG A 186 13.85 -2.59 -15.99
CA ARG A 186 14.62 -1.44 -16.45
C ARG A 186 16.08 -1.52 -16.05
N TRP A 187 16.36 -1.93 -14.81
CA TRP A 187 17.73 -2.06 -14.31
C TRP A 187 18.47 -3.24 -14.97
N LEU A 188 17.80 -4.37 -15.21
CA LEU A 188 18.40 -5.51 -15.90
C LEU A 188 18.74 -5.16 -17.36
N LYS A 189 17.84 -4.47 -18.07
CA LYS A 189 18.05 -4.06 -19.47
C LYS A 189 19.01 -2.89 -19.63
N ILE A 190 18.88 -1.88 -18.77
CA ILE A 190 19.70 -0.66 -18.78
C ILE A 190 20.22 -0.44 -17.36
N PRO A 191 21.35 -1.07 -17.00
CA PRO A 191 21.90 -1.01 -15.65
C PRO A 191 22.33 0.40 -15.28
N SER A 192 21.48 1.10 -14.54
CA SER A 192 21.71 2.45 -14.03
C SER A 192 21.52 2.52 -12.52
N ARG A 193 22.31 3.37 -11.85
CA ARG A 193 22.18 3.62 -10.40
C ARG A 193 20.80 4.14 -10.04
N LYS A 194 20.19 4.96 -10.92
CA LYS A 194 18.84 5.48 -10.74
C LYS A 194 17.79 4.36 -10.72
N ASN A 195 17.82 3.44 -11.68
CA ASN A 195 16.86 2.33 -11.72
C ASN A 195 17.03 1.42 -10.49
N LEU A 196 18.28 1.17 -10.08
CA LEU A 196 18.57 0.36 -8.89
C LEU A 196 18.06 1.02 -7.60
N LEU A 197 18.31 2.33 -7.44
CA LEU A 197 17.85 3.09 -6.28
C LEU A 197 16.32 3.06 -6.19
N ILE A 198 15.62 3.36 -7.29
CA ILE A 198 14.15 3.34 -7.30
C ILE A 198 13.62 1.92 -7.07
N PHE A 199 14.26 0.90 -7.64
CA PHE A 199 13.90 -0.50 -7.38
C PHE A 199 14.00 -0.85 -5.88
N GLY A 200 15.12 -0.51 -5.22
CA GLY A 200 15.30 -0.74 -3.78
C GLY A 200 14.27 0.01 -2.93
N ILE A 201 13.98 1.27 -3.26
CA ILE A 201 12.96 2.06 -2.55
C ILE A 201 11.57 1.44 -2.71
N VAL A 202 11.18 1.08 -3.94
CA VAL A 202 9.86 0.46 -4.21
C VAL A 202 9.75 -0.91 -3.56
N LEU A 203 10.86 -1.68 -3.50
CA LEU A 203 10.91 -2.94 -2.77
C LEU A 203 10.68 -2.74 -1.26
N GLY A 204 11.33 -1.73 -0.67
CA GLY A 204 11.10 -1.33 0.73
C GLY A 204 9.67 -0.88 0.98
N ILE A 205 9.10 -0.04 0.11
CA ILE A 205 7.68 0.33 0.14
C ILE A 205 6.82 -0.93 0.07
N GLY A 206 7.15 -1.90 -0.79
CA GLY A 206 6.47 -3.18 -0.89
C GLY A 206 6.39 -3.90 0.45
N PHE A 207 7.53 -4.07 1.13
CA PHE A 207 7.59 -4.67 2.47
C PHE A 207 6.76 -3.93 3.52
N LEU A 208 6.46 -2.65 3.30
CA LEU A 208 5.61 -1.85 4.18
C LEU A 208 4.11 -1.95 3.85
N THR A 209 3.71 -2.64 2.78
CA THR A 209 2.30 -2.72 2.39
C THR A 209 1.55 -3.91 2.97
N LYS A 210 2.12 -5.12 2.89
CA LYS A 210 1.47 -6.38 3.29
C LYS A 210 2.51 -7.40 3.70
N PHE A 211 2.23 -8.20 4.73
CA PHE A 211 3.17 -9.21 5.22
C PHE A 211 3.68 -10.12 4.09
N SER A 212 2.79 -10.64 3.24
CA SER A 212 3.13 -11.55 2.15
C SER A 212 4.09 -10.99 1.09
N THR A 213 4.36 -9.68 1.08
CA THR A 213 5.31 -9.07 0.14
C THR A 213 6.76 -9.39 0.45
N PHE A 214 7.08 -10.02 1.58
CA PHE A 214 8.43 -10.59 1.78
C PHE A 214 8.81 -11.57 0.65
N LEU A 215 7.81 -12.21 0.01
CA LEU A 215 7.98 -13.08 -1.15
C LEU A 215 8.53 -12.36 -2.40
N LEU A 216 8.54 -11.03 -2.43
CA LEU A 216 9.22 -10.27 -3.49
C LEU A 216 10.72 -10.57 -3.53
N VAL A 217 11.35 -10.88 -2.39
CA VAL A 217 12.77 -11.23 -2.33
C VAL A 217 13.08 -12.49 -3.14
N PRO A 218 12.47 -13.66 -2.87
CA PRO A 218 12.73 -14.85 -3.67
C PRO A 218 12.25 -14.72 -5.13
N ILE A 219 11.13 -14.02 -5.39
CA ILE A 219 10.63 -13.82 -6.76
C ILE A 219 11.61 -12.99 -7.60
N PHE A 220 12.02 -11.81 -7.10
CA PHE A 220 12.96 -10.96 -7.81
C PHE A 220 14.38 -11.55 -7.82
N GLY A 221 14.79 -12.21 -6.75
CA GLY A 221 16.04 -12.96 -6.69
C GLY A 221 16.11 -14.06 -7.75
N PHE A 222 15.01 -14.80 -7.96
CA PHE A 222 14.93 -15.81 -9.02
C PHE A 222 15.02 -15.20 -10.42
N ILE A 223 14.30 -14.10 -10.69
CA ILE A 223 14.39 -13.38 -11.98
C ILE A 223 15.83 -12.91 -12.23
N ILE A 224 16.50 -12.37 -11.21
CA ILE A 224 17.90 -11.92 -11.30
C ILE A 224 18.83 -13.12 -11.54
N LEU A 225 18.61 -14.24 -10.86
CA LEU A 225 19.38 -15.46 -11.05
C LEU A 225 19.27 -15.95 -12.49
N VAL A 226 18.05 -16.08 -13.03
CA VAL A 226 17.82 -16.45 -14.43
C VAL A 226 18.51 -15.47 -15.37
N TRP A 227 18.41 -14.16 -15.11
CA TRP A 227 19.09 -13.15 -15.92
C TRP A 227 20.61 -13.31 -15.93
N VAL A 228 21.22 -13.56 -14.76
CA VAL A 228 22.67 -13.80 -14.61
C VAL A 228 23.10 -15.07 -15.33
N LEU A 229 22.31 -16.15 -15.24
CA LEU A 229 22.61 -17.40 -15.95
C LEU A 229 22.60 -17.21 -17.47
N LEU A 230 21.73 -16.34 -17.99
CA LEU A 230 21.62 -16.08 -19.43
C LEU A 230 22.61 -15.03 -19.96
N ASN A 231 22.99 -14.04 -19.16
CA ASN A 231 23.77 -12.86 -19.61
C ASN A 231 25.12 -12.67 -18.91
N GLY A 232 25.44 -13.52 -17.92
CA GLY A 232 26.64 -13.40 -17.10
C GLY A 232 26.63 -12.22 -16.12
N GLN A 233 27.82 -11.70 -15.78
CA GLN A 233 28.01 -10.53 -14.88
C GLN A 233 27.46 -10.69 -13.46
N TRP A 234 27.62 -11.87 -12.85
CA TRP A 234 27.08 -12.19 -11.52
C TRP A 234 27.41 -11.14 -10.44
N LYS A 235 28.66 -10.66 -10.36
CA LYS A 235 29.08 -9.67 -9.35
C LYS A 235 28.23 -8.39 -9.40
N LYS A 236 27.88 -7.93 -10.60
CA LYS A 236 27.12 -6.69 -10.82
C LYS A 236 25.67 -6.84 -10.39
N TYR A 237 25.02 -7.93 -10.80
CA TYR A 237 23.59 -8.11 -10.55
C TYR A 237 23.30 -8.65 -9.14
N ILE A 238 24.14 -9.54 -8.61
CA ILE A 238 24.02 -10.00 -7.22
C ILE A 238 24.38 -8.86 -6.26
N GLY A 239 25.50 -8.16 -6.50
CA GLY A 239 25.89 -7.01 -5.68
C GLY A 239 24.86 -5.88 -5.74
N GLY A 240 24.28 -5.63 -6.91
CA GLY A 240 23.18 -4.68 -7.06
C GLY A 240 21.92 -5.09 -6.31
N PHE A 241 21.57 -6.38 -6.34
CA PHE A 241 20.41 -6.88 -5.58
C PHE A 241 20.61 -6.74 -4.07
N ILE A 242 21.79 -7.06 -3.56
CA ILE A 242 22.14 -6.83 -2.15
C ILE A 242 22.01 -5.35 -1.79
N LEU A 243 22.51 -4.45 -2.64
CA LEU A 243 22.35 -3.01 -2.43
C LEU A 243 20.88 -2.58 -2.43
N ALA A 244 20.04 -3.14 -3.31
CA ALA A 244 18.60 -2.89 -3.30
C ALA A 244 17.93 -3.36 -2.01
N LEU A 245 18.36 -4.49 -1.44
CA LEU A 245 17.88 -4.98 -0.14
C LEU A 245 18.31 -4.07 1.01
N ILE A 246 19.54 -3.54 0.99
CA ILE A 246 19.99 -2.54 1.98
C ILE A 246 19.13 -1.28 1.89
N ILE A 247 18.87 -0.78 0.67
CA ILE A 247 18.00 0.38 0.46
C ILE A 247 16.58 0.10 0.97
N ALA A 248 16.04 -1.09 0.67
CA ALA A 248 14.73 -1.51 1.14
C ALA A 248 14.66 -1.57 2.67
N TYR A 249 15.69 -2.11 3.31
CA TYR A 249 15.82 -2.16 4.77
C TYR A 249 15.84 -0.76 5.40
N LEU A 250 16.59 0.18 4.81
CA LEU A 250 16.61 1.57 5.29
C LEU A 250 15.25 2.25 5.12
N ALA A 251 14.54 2.01 4.01
CA ALA A 251 13.19 2.53 3.79
C ALA A 251 12.19 1.98 4.81
N VAL A 252 12.27 0.67 5.12
CA VAL A 252 11.46 0.04 6.17
C VAL A 252 11.78 0.67 7.53
N GLY A 253 13.06 0.77 7.88
CA GLY A 253 13.51 1.35 9.14
C GLY A 253 13.05 2.80 9.32
N ALA A 254 13.04 3.61 8.27
CA ALA A 254 12.58 5.00 8.33
C ALA A 254 11.11 5.13 8.73
N ILE A 255 10.24 4.22 8.27
CA ILE A 255 8.81 4.22 8.62
C ILE A 255 8.58 3.60 10.00
N TYR A 256 9.24 2.48 10.30
CA TYR A 256 9.11 1.85 11.62
C TYR A 256 9.71 2.68 12.75
N ALA A 257 10.72 3.51 12.48
CA ALA A 257 11.29 4.40 13.49
C ALA A 257 10.23 5.34 14.08
N PHE A 258 9.32 5.87 13.26
CA PHE A 258 8.21 6.71 13.73
C PHE A 258 7.30 5.97 14.71
N HIS A 259 7.04 4.69 14.46
CA HIS A 259 6.12 3.87 15.26
C HIS A 259 6.76 3.26 16.52
N VAL A 260 8.09 3.23 16.62
CA VAL A 260 8.80 2.54 17.71
C VAL A 260 9.60 3.50 18.59
N TRP A 261 9.73 4.78 18.20
CA TRP A 261 10.56 5.76 18.92
C TRP A 261 10.20 5.91 20.40
N ASP A 262 8.90 5.99 20.71
CA ASP A 262 8.37 6.17 22.06
C ASP A 262 7.64 4.92 22.57
N TYR A 263 7.94 3.74 22.01
CA TYR A 263 7.27 2.51 22.42
C TYR A 263 7.58 2.22 23.90
N PRO A 264 6.56 2.01 24.76
CA PRO A 264 6.80 1.69 26.15
C PRO A 264 7.60 0.39 26.25
N ALA A 265 8.73 0.43 26.94
CA ALA A 265 9.50 -0.76 27.26
C ALA A 265 8.62 -1.72 28.09
N GLN A 266 8.52 -2.96 27.64
CA GLN A 266 7.84 -4.04 28.37
C GLN A 266 8.72 -4.54 29.52
#